data_AF-A0A950L5A6-F1
#
_entry.id   AF-A0A950L5A6-F1
#
_cell.length_a   1.000
_cell.length_b   1.000
_cell.length_c   1.000
_cell.angle_alpha   90.00
_cell.angle_beta   90.00
_cell.angle_gamma   90.00
#
_symmetry.space_group_name_H-M   'P 1'
#
loop_
_entity.id
_entity.type
_entity.pdbx_description
1 polymer ?
#
loop_
_entity_poly.entity_id
_entity_poly.type
_entity_poly.pdbx_seq_one_letter_code
_entity_poly.pdbx_strand_id
1 'polypeptide(L)'
;MGKLLKFEFDEALLESVEIPPIDWLTRFKEDGSITAAQAFGKEWFLQKRSAVLSVPSVVVRIEHNFVLNPHHADFPKVAISAAVTLDFDPRLWNLTSTRGT
;
A
#
# COMPACT_ATOMS: atom_id res chain seq x y z
N MET A 1 -14.66 16.36 2.10
CA MET A 1 -14.53 16.13 0.64
C MET A 1 -13.30 15.26 0.41
N GLY A 2 -13.45 14.08 -0.19
CA GLY A 2 -12.31 13.21 -0.50
C GLY A 2 -11.52 13.72 -1.71
N LYS A 3 -10.26 13.29 -1.85
CA LYS A 3 -9.46 13.52 -3.05
C LYS A 3 -8.91 12.19 -3.56
N LEU A 4 -8.97 11.98 -4.86
CA LEU A 4 -8.34 10.87 -5.55
C LEU A 4 -7.08 11.37 -6.26
N LEU A 5 -5.96 10.69 -6.01
CA LEU A 5 -4.69 10.91 -6.70
C LEU A 5 -4.41 9.69 -7.57
N LYS A 6 -4.04 9.94 -8.83
CA LYS A 6 -3.57 8.91 -9.74
C LYS A 6 -2.04 8.97 -9.81
N PHE A 7 -1.41 7.82 -9.68
CA PHE A 7 0.02 7.62 -9.86
C PHE A 7 0.22 6.75 -11.10
N GLU A 8 1.16 7.12 -11.96
CA GLU A 8 1.56 6.38 -13.17
C GLU A 8 3.07 6.20 -13.17
N PHE A 9 3.53 5.01 -13.54
CA PHE A 9 4.95 4.66 -13.57
C PHE A 9 5.21 3.50 -14.53
N ASP A 10 6.45 3.41 -15.02
CA ASP A 10 6.93 2.29 -15.83
C ASP A 10 7.24 1.07 -14.94
N GLU A 11 7.04 -0.14 -15.47
CA GLU A 11 7.34 -1.39 -14.76
C GLU A 11 8.83 -1.53 -14.40
N ALA A 12 9.73 -0.88 -15.14
CA ALA A 12 11.15 -0.80 -14.81
C ALA A 12 11.46 -0.10 -13.48
N LEU A 13 10.50 0.64 -12.92
CA LEU A 13 10.63 1.27 -11.60
C LEU A 13 10.20 0.36 -10.44
N LEU A 14 9.67 -0.83 -10.77
CA LEU A 14 9.01 -1.73 -9.84
C LEU A 14 9.97 -2.81 -9.32
N GLU A 15 9.91 -3.04 -8.01
CA GLU A 15 10.28 -4.32 -7.42
C GLU A 15 8.98 -5.04 -7.01
N SER A 16 8.78 -6.29 -7.44
CA SER A 16 7.59 -7.09 -7.07
C SER A 16 7.94 -8.17 -6.06
N VAL A 17 7.09 -8.30 -5.04
CA VAL A 17 7.13 -9.40 -4.08
C VAL A 17 5.93 -10.30 -4.34
N GLU A 18 6.12 -11.38 -5.11
CA GLU A 18 5.02 -12.32 -5.41
C GLU A 18 4.60 -13.14 -4.19
N ILE A 19 5.60 -13.55 -3.40
CA ILE A 19 5.41 -14.39 -2.21
C ILE A 19 6.04 -13.64 -1.05
N PRO A 20 5.23 -13.09 -0.12
CA PRO A 20 5.77 -12.45 1.05
C PRO A 20 6.43 -13.51 1.94
N PRO A 21 7.48 -13.16 2.70
CA PRO A 21 8.01 -14.00 3.76
C PRO A 21 6.90 -14.64 4.58
N ILE A 22 7.04 -15.94 4.86
CA ILE A 22 6.02 -16.83 5.44
C ILE A 22 5.40 -16.33 6.75
N ASP A 23 6.03 -15.35 7.40
CA ASP A 23 5.63 -14.79 8.68
C ASP A 23 4.63 -13.62 8.59
N TRP A 24 4.56 -12.82 7.53
CA TRP A 24 3.75 -11.58 7.57
C TRP A 24 2.27 -11.86 7.78
N LEU A 25 1.74 -12.74 6.95
CA LEU A 25 0.33 -13.04 6.88
C LEU A 25 -0.11 -14.03 7.96
N THR A 26 0.77 -15.00 8.26
CA THR A 26 0.55 -15.96 9.34
C THR A 26 0.44 -15.20 10.66
N ARG A 27 1.39 -14.30 10.95
CA ARG A 27 1.34 -13.48 12.17
C ARG A 27 0.17 -12.50 12.16
N PHE A 28 -0.10 -11.82 11.06
CA PHE A 28 -1.27 -10.94 10.99
C PHE A 28 -2.58 -11.67 11.30
N LYS A 29 -2.75 -12.93 10.83
CA LYS A 29 -3.93 -13.74 11.15
C LYS A 29 -3.96 -14.23 12.59
N GLU A 30 -2.82 -14.54 13.18
CA GLU A 30 -2.70 -15.10 14.53
C GLU A 30 -2.91 -14.04 15.61
N ASP A 31 -2.22 -12.90 15.49
CA ASP A 31 -2.16 -11.88 16.56
C ASP A 31 -2.27 -10.44 16.04
N GLY A 32 -2.52 -10.23 14.73
CA GLY A 32 -2.57 -8.91 14.13
C GLY A 32 -1.20 -8.25 13.95
N SER A 33 -0.10 -8.96 14.19
CA SER A 33 1.25 -8.42 14.07
C SER A 33 1.61 -8.09 12.63
N ILE A 34 2.19 -6.90 12.46
CA ILE A 34 2.69 -6.38 11.19
C ILE A 34 4.21 -6.16 11.21
N THR A 35 4.90 -6.57 12.28
CA THR A 35 6.31 -6.27 12.54
C THR A 35 7.23 -6.74 11.41
N ALA A 36 6.98 -7.94 10.89
CA ALA A 36 7.79 -8.50 9.80
C ALA A 36 7.61 -7.73 8.48
N ALA A 37 6.37 -7.35 8.14
CA ALA A 37 6.08 -6.52 6.97
C ALA A 37 6.70 -5.12 7.12
N GLN A 38 6.63 -4.53 8.31
CA GLN A 38 7.26 -3.24 8.60
C GLN A 38 8.79 -3.31 8.51
N ALA A 39 9.41 -4.36 9.03
CA ALA A 39 10.86 -4.55 8.96
C ALA A 39 11.33 -4.65 7.50
N PHE A 40 10.65 -5.46 6.68
CA PHE A 40 10.94 -5.57 5.26
C PHE A 40 10.76 -4.25 4.51
N GLY A 41 9.62 -3.58 4.69
CA GLY A 41 9.36 -2.29 4.05
C GLY A 41 10.37 -1.22 4.46
N LYS A 42 10.81 -1.22 5.73
CA LYS A 42 11.87 -0.34 6.23
C LYS A 42 13.21 -0.62 5.56
N GLU A 43 13.61 -1.88 5.46
CA GLU A 43 14.86 -2.25 4.79
C GLU A 43 14.85 -1.83 3.33
N TRP A 44 13.79 -2.17 2.59
CA TRP A 44 13.59 -1.75 1.20
C TRP A 44 13.71 -0.23 1.02
N PHE A 45 13.03 0.52 1.89
CA PHE A 45 13.00 1.98 1.84
C PHE A 45 14.38 2.59 2.10
N LEU A 46 15.08 2.12 3.14
CA LEU A 46 16.40 2.63 3.53
C LEU A 46 17.49 2.29 2.51
N GLN A 47 17.43 1.08 1.93
CA GLN A 47 18.36 0.65 0.89
C GLN A 47 18.07 1.30 -0.47
N LYS A 48 16.91 1.96 -0.63
CA LYS A 48 16.46 2.55 -1.89
C LYS A 48 16.56 1.54 -3.04
N ARG A 49 16.01 0.34 -2.83
CA ARG A 49 16.13 -0.77 -3.80
C ARG A 49 15.41 -0.49 -5.13
N SER A 50 14.27 0.19 -5.05
CA SER A 50 13.48 0.64 -6.21
C SER A 50 12.67 1.90 -5.86
N ALA A 51 12.09 2.56 -6.87
CA ALA A 51 11.19 3.69 -6.66
C ALA A 51 9.79 3.24 -6.22
N VAL A 52 9.35 2.07 -6.68
CA VAL A 52 8.04 1.48 -6.39
C VAL A 52 8.22 0.02 -5.95
N LEU A 53 7.50 -0.38 -4.90
CA LEU A 53 7.42 -1.77 -4.44
C LEU A 53 5.97 -2.24 -4.57
N SER A 54 5.76 -3.34 -5.31
CA SER A 54 4.51 -4.09 -5.34
C SER A 54 4.53 -5.17 -4.25
N VAL A 55 3.51 -5.17 -3.40
CA VAL A 55 3.30 -6.20 -2.37
C VAL A 55 1.87 -6.74 -2.44
N PRO A 56 1.64 -8.03 -2.13
CA PRO A 56 0.31 -8.60 -2.19
C PRO A 56 -0.56 -7.99 -1.10
N SER A 57 -1.82 -7.73 -1.42
CA SER A 57 -2.79 -7.24 -0.44
C SER A 57 -3.13 -8.34 0.58
N VAL A 58 -3.06 -7.97 1.86
CA VAL A 58 -3.44 -8.85 2.97
C VAL A 58 -4.94 -9.15 2.96
N VAL A 59 -5.75 -8.23 2.42
CA VAL A 59 -7.22 -8.35 2.33
C VAL A 59 -7.62 -9.20 1.13
N VAL A 60 -7.10 -8.88 -0.06
CA VAL A 60 -7.45 -9.54 -1.33
C VAL A 60 -6.17 -10.00 -2.04
N ARG A 61 -5.86 -11.28 -1.95
CA ARG A 61 -4.53 -11.82 -2.37
C ARG A 61 -4.22 -11.73 -3.85
N ILE A 62 -5.25 -11.61 -4.70
CA ILE A 62 -5.06 -11.45 -6.15
C ILE A 62 -4.73 -9.99 -6.51
N GLU A 63 -4.87 -9.07 -5.56
CA GLU A 63 -4.57 -7.66 -5.74
C GLU A 63 -3.24 -7.31 -5.07
N HIS A 64 -2.61 -6.24 -5.58
CA HIS A 64 -1.37 -5.69 -5.06
C HIS A 64 -1.59 -4.28 -4.52
N ASN A 65 -0.88 -3.98 -3.44
CA ASN A 65 -0.67 -2.63 -2.96
C ASN A 65 0.71 -2.15 -3.43
N PHE A 66 0.81 -0.85 -3.68
CA PHE A 66 2.05 -0.22 -4.12
C PHE A 66 2.58 0.71 -3.04
N VAL A 67 3.87 0.58 -2.71
CA VAL A 67 4.59 1.48 -1.81
C VAL A 67 5.57 2.30 -2.64
N LEU A 68 5.53 3.61 -2.47
CA LEU A 68 6.41 4.55 -3.18
C LEU A 68 7.57 4.95 -2.27
N ASN A 69 8.77 5.09 -2.82
CA ASN A 69 9.94 5.61 -2.12
C ASN A 69 10.35 6.99 -2.67
N PRO A 70 9.91 8.10 -2.04
CA PRO A 70 10.30 9.45 -2.46
C PRO A 70 11.80 9.76 -2.43
N HIS A 71 12.60 8.95 -1.70
CA HIS A 71 14.05 9.14 -1.60
C HIS A 71 14.85 8.38 -2.65
N HIS A 72 14.18 7.57 -3.50
CA HIS A 72 14.81 6.89 -4.62
C HIS A 72 15.12 7.89 -5.75
N ALA A 73 16.27 7.75 -6.40
CA ALA A 73 16.71 8.68 -7.45
C ALA A 73 15.75 8.74 -8.64
N ASP A 74 15.09 7.62 -8.95
CA ASP A 74 14.10 7.52 -10.02
C ASP A 74 12.67 7.89 -9.61
N PHE A 75 12.40 8.25 -8.35
CA PHE A 75 11.05 8.67 -7.94
C PHE A 75 10.45 9.81 -8.79
N PRO A 76 11.23 10.82 -9.27
CA PRO A 76 10.70 11.84 -10.17
C PRO A 76 10.13 11.31 -11.50
N LYS A 77 10.40 10.04 -11.86
CA LYS A 77 9.80 9.37 -13.03
C LYS A 77 8.39 8.86 -12.76
N VAL A 78 7.92 8.85 -11.51
CA VAL A 78 6.53 8.55 -11.15
C VAL A 78 5.67 9.79 -11.41
N ALA A 79 4.75 9.70 -12.36
CA ALA A 79 3.84 10.78 -12.68
C ALA A 79 2.67 10.81 -11.68
N ILE A 80 2.41 11.97 -11.10
CA ILE A 80 1.30 12.20 -10.16
C ILE A 80 0.31 13.14 -10.85
N SER A 81 -0.90 12.66 -11.08
CA SER A 81 -1.95 13.48 -11.70
C SER A 81 -2.52 14.51 -10.72
N ALA A 82 -3.17 15.53 -11.26
CA ALA A 82 -3.96 16.47 -10.46
C ALA A 82 -5.03 15.72 -9.64
N ALA A 83 -5.20 16.14 -8.39
CA ALA A 83 -6.18 15.54 -7.50
C ALA A 83 -7.60 15.80 -8.01
N VAL A 84 -8.40 14.73 -8.11
CA VAL A 84 -9.81 14.80 -8.48
C VAL A 84 -10.66 14.75 -7.22
N THR A 85 -11.73 15.54 -7.17
CA THR A 85 -12.71 15.47 -6.08
C THR A 85 -13.38 14.10 -6.08
N LEU A 86 -13.35 13.42 -4.94
CA LEU A 86 -14.04 12.16 -4.74
C LEU A 86 -15.26 12.40 -3.86
N ASP A 87 -16.43 12.38 -4.51
CA ASP A 87 -17.74 12.43 -3.84
C ASP A 87 -18.11 11.01 -3.40
N PHE A 88 -17.76 10.68 -2.17
CA PHE A 88 -18.14 9.41 -1.56
C PHE A 88 -19.65 9.35 -1.36
N ASP A 89 -20.25 8.21 -1.72
CA ASP A 89 -21.64 7.92 -1.36
C ASP A 89 -21.79 7.96 0.17
N PRO A 90 -22.71 8.79 0.72
CA PRO A 90 -22.89 8.91 2.16
C PRO A 90 -23.18 7.58 2.87
N ARG A 91 -23.75 6.59 2.16
CA ARG A 91 -24.06 5.27 2.72
C ARG A 91 -22.81 4.45 3.04
N LEU A 92 -21.67 4.73 2.40
CA LEU A 92 -20.40 4.05 2.66
C LEU A 92 -19.78 4.43 4.01
N TRP A 93 -20.23 5.53 4.63
CA TRP A 93 -19.67 6.06 5.88
C TRP A 93 -20.53 5.79 7.12
N ASN A 94 -21.73 5.21 6.96
CA ASN A 94 -22.66 4.97 8.06
C ASN A 94 -22.29 3.70 8.85
N LEU A 95 -21.10 3.67 9.45
CA LEU A 95 -20.75 2.74 10.51
C LEU A 95 -21.23 3.30 11.85
N THR A 96 -22.54 3.49 12.01
CA THR A 96 -23.10 3.73 13.35
C THR A 96 -22.98 2.42 14.12
N SER A 97 -21.96 2.34 14.98
CA SER A 97 -21.87 1.37 16.05
C SER A 97 -23.14 1.50 16.89
N THR A 98 -24.12 0.61 16.66
CA THR A 98 -25.09 0.27 17.69
C THR A 98 -24.31 -0.37 18.83
N ARG A 99 -23.86 0.44 19.79
CA ARG A 99 -23.55 -0.06 21.12
C ARG A 99 -24.87 -0.57 21.67
N GLY A 100 -25.04 -1.88 21.67
CA GLY A 100 -26.07 -2.55 22.45
C GLY A 100 -25.89 -2.15 23.91
N THR A 101 -26.97 -1.67 24.50
CA THR A 101 -27.16 -1.47 25.94
C THR A 101 -27.11 -2.80 26.68
#